data_AF-A0A8H7X3T4-F1
#
_entry.id   AF-A0A8H7X3T4-F1
#
_cell.length_a   1.000
_cell.length_b   1.000
_cell.length_c   1.000
_cell.angle_alpha   90.00
_cell.angle_beta   90.00
_cell.angle_gamma   90.00
#
_symmetry.space_group_name_H-M   'P 1'
#
loop_
_entity.id
_entity.type
_entity.pdbx_description
1 polymer ?
#
loop_
_entity_poly.entity_id
_entity_poly.type
_entity_poly.pdbx_seq_one_letter_code
_entity_poly.pdbx_strand_id
1 'polypeptide(L)'
;MATKAKSGMPTSAGAYALQNLSATSDAFLIAKARKAGQLLMGKANLGEFGGFKDNVSPSWSSLGGETLSPYDCQHSCGSSGFPVVAVAAGFTPVALGTET
;
A
#
# COMPACT_ATOMS: atom_id res chain seq x y z
N MET A 1 -5.00 0.39 -2.94
CA MET A 1 -6.44 0.72 -3.03
C MET A 1 -6.65 2.16 -3.52
N ALA A 2 -7.63 2.38 -4.39
CA ALA A 2 -7.92 3.69 -4.97
C ALA A 2 -8.64 4.62 -3.98
N THR A 3 -8.21 5.88 -3.94
CA THR A 3 -8.82 6.96 -3.16
C THR A 3 -9.03 8.17 -4.07
N LYS A 4 -10.15 8.87 -3.91
CA LYS A 4 -10.46 10.08 -4.69
C LYS A 4 -9.39 11.16 -4.50
N ALA A 5 -9.14 11.95 -5.54
CA ALA A 5 -8.12 13.01 -5.57
C ALA A 5 -8.14 13.96 -4.36
N LYS A 6 -9.34 14.35 -3.89
CA LYS A 6 -9.52 15.23 -2.72
C LYS A 6 -8.93 14.67 -1.41
N SER A 7 -8.59 13.38 -1.38
CA SER A 7 -7.97 12.73 -0.22
C SER A 7 -6.47 13.00 -0.10
N GLY A 8 -5.83 13.60 -1.11
CA GLY A 8 -4.38 13.85 -1.11
C GLY A 8 -3.52 12.58 -1.15
N MET A 9 -4.10 11.42 -1.45
CA MET A 9 -3.43 10.13 -1.46
C MET A 9 -3.41 9.57 -2.90
N PRO A 10 -2.32 9.74 -3.67
CA PRO A 10 -2.21 9.19 -5.02
C PRO A 10 -2.22 7.66 -5.00
N THR A 11 -2.73 7.05 -6.08
CA THR A 11 -2.86 5.59 -6.25
C THR A 11 -1.83 5.13 -7.26
N SER A 12 -0.62 4.83 -6.78
CA SER A 12 0.54 4.54 -7.62
C SER A 12 0.82 3.06 -7.87
N ALA A 13 0.18 2.15 -7.12
CA ALA A 13 0.48 0.71 -7.17
C ALA A 13 1.98 0.37 -7.00
N GLY A 14 2.71 1.19 -6.24
CA GLY A 14 4.16 1.04 -6.04
C GLY A 14 5.03 1.54 -7.20
N ALA A 15 4.43 1.99 -8.31
CA ALA A 15 5.13 2.44 -9.50
C ALA A 15 5.41 3.95 -9.47
N TYR A 16 6.66 4.34 -9.72
CA TYR A 16 7.06 5.74 -9.85
C TYR A 16 6.32 6.45 -10.98
N ALA A 17 6.04 5.74 -12.09
CA ALA A 17 5.27 6.26 -13.22
C ALA A 17 3.86 6.75 -12.81
N LEU A 18 3.29 6.19 -11.74
CA LEU A 18 1.94 6.50 -11.26
C LEU A 18 1.95 7.33 -9.96
N GLN A 19 3.09 7.92 -9.58
CA GLN A 19 3.23 8.65 -8.32
C GLN A 19 2.22 9.79 -8.12
N ASN A 20 1.76 10.40 -9.22
CA ASN A 20 0.80 11.49 -9.22
C ASN A 20 -0.60 11.07 -9.68
N LEU A 21 -0.82 9.78 -9.93
CA LEU A 21 -2.11 9.28 -10.41
C LEU A 21 -3.14 9.37 -9.27
N SER A 22 -4.13 10.22 -9.44
CA SER A 22 -5.26 10.33 -8.52
C SER A 22 -6.49 9.66 -9.12
N ALA A 23 -7.16 8.83 -8.32
CA ALA A 23 -8.40 8.20 -8.78
C ALA A 23 -9.56 9.22 -8.74
N THR A 24 -10.52 9.04 -9.64
CA THR A 24 -11.76 9.82 -9.69
C THR A 24 -12.72 9.47 -8.57
N SER A 25 -12.73 8.20 -8.13
CA SER A 25 -13.58 7.69 -7.06
C SER A 25 -12.81 6.88 -6.02
N ASP A 26 -13.37 6.78 -4.81
CA ASP A 26 -12.88 5.86 -3.79
C ASP A 26 -13.22 4.42 -4.18
N ALA A 27 -12.33 3.47 -3.93
CA ALA A 27 -12.62 2.05 -4.06
C ALA A 27 -13.81 1.65 -3.16
N PHE A 28 -14.57 0.63 -3.53
CA PHE A 28 -15.78 0.21 -2.81
C PHE A 28 -15.57 0.01 -1.30
N LEU A 29 -14.48 -0.66 -0.91
CA LEU A 29 -14.12 -0.86 0.50
C LEU A 29 -13.77 0.45 1.21
N ILE A 30 -13.05 1.35 0.55
CA ILE A 30 -12.71 2.68 1.09
C ILE A 30 -13.96 3.54 1.27
N ALA A 31 -14.89 3.50 0.31
CA ALA A 31 -16.16 4.20 0.41
C ALA A 31 -17.00 3.68 1.59
N LYS A 32 -17.04 2.36 1.81
CA LYS A 32 -17.68 1.75 2.99
C LYS A 32 -16.98 2.15 4.30
N ALA A 33 -15.66 2.07 4.35
CA ALA A 33 -14.87 2.47 5.51
C ALA A 33 -15.13 3.93 5.92
N ARG A 34 -15.14 4.87 4.95
CA ARG A 34 -15.51 6.27 5.22
C ARG A 34 -16.94 6.42 5.71
N LYS A 35 -17.90 5.71 5.10
CA LYS A 35 -19.31 5.74 5.53
C LYS A 35 -19.48 5.21 6.96
N ALA A 36 -18.62 4.28 7.39
CA ALA A 36 -18.56 3.78 8.75
C ALA A 36 -17.81 4.71 9.73
N GLY A 37 -17.32 5.87 9.28
CA GLY A 37 -16.61 6.84 10.13
C GLY A 37 -15.12 6.54 10.33
N GLN A 38 -14.52 5.64 9.56
CA GLN A 38 -13.10 5.32 9.68
C GLN A 38 -12.22 6.42 9.07
N LEU A 39 -11.15 6.77 9.78
CA LEU A 39 -10.09 7.65 9.29
C LEU A 39 -9.07 6.84 8.48
N LEU A 40 -8.75 7.30 7.28
CA LEU A 40 -7.71 6.71 6.45
C LEU A 40 -6.37 7.34 6.82
N MET A 41 -5.50 6.55 7.46
CA MET A 41 -4.18 7.02 7.93
C MET A 41 -3.19 7.26 6.78
N GLY A 42 -3.29 6.49 5.70
CA GLY A 42 -2.39 6.60 4.57
C GLY A 42 -2.48 5.39 3.64
N LYS A 43 -1.46 5.23 2.80
CA LYS A 43 -1.27 4.07 1.93
C LYS A 43 0.05 3.40 2.28
N ALA A 44 -0.02 2.10 2.57
CA ALA A 44 1.18 1.29 2.71
C ALA A 44 1.90 1.18 1.36
N ASN A 45 3.21 0.93 1.42
CA ASN A 45 3.98 0.55 0.24
C ASN A 45 3.39 -0.76 -0.36
N LEU A 46 3.73 -1.08 -1.59
CA LEU A 46 3.29 -2.29 -2.28
C LEU A 46 4.35 -2.64 -3.32
N GLY A 47 4.62 -3.92 -3.52
CA GLY A 47 5.47 -4.39 -4.60
C GLY A 47 4.91 -3.84 -5.91
N GLU A 48 5.79 -3.34 -6.77
CA GLU A 48 5.34 -2.66 -8.00
C GLU A 48 4.36 -3.55 -8.78
N PHE A 49 3.20 -3.00 -9.14
CA PHE A 49 2.08 -3.72 -9.77
C PHE A 49 1.59 -4.96 -9.00
N GLY A 50 1.69 -4.96 -7.66
CA GLY A 50 1.27 -6.09 -6.83
C GLY A 50 2.22 -7.28 -6.89
N GLY A 51 3.50 -7.04 -7.24
CA GLY A 51 4.50 -8.10 -7.40
C GLY A 51 4.59 -8.65 -8.82
N PHE A 52 3.76 -8.18 -9.76
CA PHE A 52 3.89 -8.44 -11.20
C PHE A 52 4.94 -7.53 -11.87
N LYS A 53 6.14 -7.49 -11.29
CA LYS A 53 7.35 -6.98 -11.95
C LYS A 53 8.36 -8.12 -12.08
N ASP A 54 9.44 -7.89 -12.80
CA ASP A 54 10.57 -8.83 -12.98
C ASP A 54 11.03 -9.52 -11.67
N ASN A 55 11.95 -10.48 -11.79
CA ASN A 55 12.53 -11.32 -10.71
C ASN A 55 13.19 -10.59 -9.51
N VAL A 56 12.99 -9.29 -9.34
CA VAL A 56 13.41 -8.47 -8.20
C VAL A 56 12.48 -8.72 -7.00
N SER A 57 12.98 -8.53 -5.78
CA SER A 57 12.27 -8.76 -4.52
C SER A 57 10.78 -8.38 -4.57
N PRO A 58 9.84 -9.26 -4.18
CA PRO A 58 8.41 -8.97 -4.17
C PRO A 58 8.06 -7.82 -3.21
N SER A 59 8.98 -7.49 -2.30
CA SER A 59 8.85 -6.42 -1.30
C SER A 59 9.36 -5.06 -1.79
N TRP A 60 9.86 -4.97 -3.03
CA TRP A 60 10.40 -3.74 -3.61
C TRP A 60 9.39 -2.98 -4.46
N SER A 61 9.44 -1.65 -4.43
CA SER A 61 8.72 -0.78 -5.36
C SER A 61 9.59 0.39 -5.81
N SER A 62 9.40 0.87 -7.04
CA SER A 62 10.18 2.00 -7.57
C SER A 62 9.86 3.32 -6.87
N LEU A 63 8.69 3.43 -6.24
CA LEU A 63 8.28 4.61 -5.48
C LEU A 63 8.71 4.58 -4.01
N GLY A 64 8.66 3.41 -3.36
CA GLY A 64 8.82 3.24 -1.92
C GLY A 64 10.04 2.43 -1.50
N GLY A 65 10.80 1.88 -2.44
CA GLY A 65 11.95 1.02 -2.18
C GLY A 65 11.58 -0.33 -1.60
N GLU A 66 12.56 -0.97 -0.96
CA GLU A 66 12.41 -2.25 -0.29
C GLU A 66 11.64 -2.10 1.03
N THR A 67 10.59 -2.89 1.21
CA THR A 67 9.89 -2.96 2.50
C THR A 67 10.47 -4.07 3.36
N LEU A 68 10.96 -3.66 4.53
CA LEU A 68 11.65 -4.52 5.48
C LEU A 68 10.68 -5.01 6.56
N SER A 69 11.01 -6.15 7.16
CA SER A 69 10.28 -6.66 8.33
C SER A 69 10.52 -5.74 9.54
N PRO A 70 9.48 -5.42 10.34
CA PRO A 70 9.64 -4.61 11.54
C PRO A 70 10.35 -5.38 12.67
N TYR A 71 10.41 -6.71 12.59
CA TYR A 71 11.11 -7.55 13.55
C TYR A 71 12.57 -7.83 13.17
N ASP A 72 12.89 -7.71 11.88
CA ASP A 72 14.25 -7.87 11.38
C ASP A 72 14.47 -7.01 10.12
N CYS A 73 15.17 -5.90 10.33
CA CYS A 73 15.47 -4.94 9.27
C CYS A 73 16.44 -5.48 8.20
N GLN A 74 16.95 -6.71 8.32
CA GLN A 74 17.81 -7.34 7.31
C GLN A 74 17.03 -8.20 6.31
N HIS A 75 15.73 -8.45 6.55
CA HIS A 75 14.92 -9.32 5.71
C HIS A 75 13.72 -8.59 5.07
N SER A 76 13.55 -8.86 3.77
CA SER A 76 12.41 -8.42 2.97
C SER A 76 11.12 -9.14 3.38
N CYS A 77 10.00 -8.42 3.34
CA CYS A 77 8.73 -8.90 3.88
C CYS A 77 7.69 -9.19 2.77
N GLY A 78 7.80 -10.27 1.98
CA GLY A 78 6.81 -10.78 1.00
C GLY A 78 6.09 -9.80 0.04
N SER A 79 5.29 -10.29 -0.91
CA SER A 79 4.44 -9.42 -1.78
C SER A 79 3.19 -8.91 -1.07
N SER A 80 2.66 -9.67 -0.12
CA SER A 80 1.46 -9.33 0.67
C SER A 80 1.81 -8.73 2.05
N GLY A 81 3.11 -8.61 2.37
CA GLY A 81 3.58 -8.21 3.69
C GLY A 81 3.48 -6.72 3.99
N PHE A 82 3.28 -5.86 3.00
CA PHE A 82 3.33 -4.41 3.20
C PHE A 82 2.28 -3.80 4.14
N PRO A 83 0.97 -4.13 4.04
CA PRO A 83 -0.01 -3.69 5.04
C PRO A 83 0.22 -4.38 6.40
N VAL A 84 0.77 -5.60 6.40
CA VAL A 84 1.10 -6.33 7.64
C VAL A 84 2.23 -5.64 8.39
N VAL A 85 3.26 -5.13 7.69
CA VAL A 85 4.36 -4.35 8.28
C VAL A 85 3.82 -3.10 8.96
N ALA A 86 2.84 -2.40 8.35
CA ALA A 86 2.24 -1.21 8.97
C ALA A 86 1.48 -1.52 10.27
N VAL A 87 0.80 -2.67 10.33
CA VAL A 87 0.11 -3.12 11.55
C VAL A 87 1.11 -3.62 12.59
N ALA A 88 2.07 -4.45 12.18
CA ALA A 88 3.09 -5.02 13.07
C ALA A 88 4.03 -3.97 13.66
N ALA A 89 4.35 -2.91 12.92
CA ALA A 89 5.10 -1.75 13.41
C ALA A 89 4.27 -0.80 14.30
N GLY A 90 2.95 -1.02 14.41
CA GLY A 90 2.05 -0.19 15.22
C GLY A 90 1.64 1.14 14.58
N PHE A 91 1.81 1.32 13.27
CA PHE A 91 1.36 2.55 12.58
C PHE A 91 -0.16 2.63 12.47
N THR A 92 -0.83 1.50 12.26
CA THR A 92 -2.29 1.42 12.21
C THR A 92 -2.79 0.14 12.88
N PRO A 93 -3.98 0.15 13.51
CA PRO A 93 -4.54 -1.05 14.13
C PRO A 93 -5.08 -2.05 13.10
N VAL A 94 -5.45 -1.56 11.91
CA VAL A 94 -6.00 -2.36 10.81
C VAL A 94 -5.41 -1.87 9.50
N ALA A 95 -5.13 -2.79 8.59
CA ALA A 95 -4.73 -2.49 7.22
C ALA A 95 -5.45 -3.42 6.25
N LEU A 96 -5.60 -2.95 5.00
CA LEU A 96 -6.24 -3.71 3.93
C LEU A 96 -5.20 -4.06 2.87
N GLY A 97 -5.01 -5.37 2.64
CA GLY A 97 -4.17 -5.91 1.58
C GLY A 97 -4.97 -6.41 0.38
N THR A 98 -4.27 -6.66 -0.71
CA THR A 98 -4.79 -7.32 -1.91
C THR A 98 -3.87 -8.48 -2.23
N GLU A 99 -4.46 -9.64 -2.52
CA GLU A 99 -3.76 -10.86 -2.94
C GLU A 99 -4.27 -11.24 -4.34
N THR A 100 -3.34 -11.61 -5.23
CA THR A 100 -3.60 -12.07 -6.60
C THR A 100 -3.07 -13.49 -6.72
#